data_AF-A0A531KK18-F1
#
_entry.id   AF-A0A531KK18-F1
#
_cell.length_a   1.000
_cell.length_b   1.000
_cell.length_c   1.000
_cell.angle_alpha   90.00
_cell.angle_beta   90.00
_cell.angle_gamma   90.00
#
_symmetry.space_group_name_H-M   'P 1'
#
loop_
_entity.id
_entity.type
_entity.pdbx_description
1 polymer ?
#
loop_
_entity_poly.entity_id
_entity_poly.type
_entity_poly.pdbx_seq_one_letter_code
_entity_poly.pdbx_strand_id
1 'polypeptide(L)'
;FQPVIDAIIKLAEVAAKDPRDFTAPNYSALEAEMLKIVEGELRDAYKITDKQKRYAAVDAVKAKVKAAFAPAEGEEAKYTSEQIGTVFKELQAKVVRWNILDTGSRIDGRDLKTVRKIVSEVGVLPRTHGSALFTRGETQALVVATLGTGEDEQYVDSLTGMYKEKFLLHYNFPPYSVGETGRMGSPGRREIGHG
;
A
#
# COMPACT_ATOMS: atom_id res chain seq x y z
N PHE A 1 -28.13 1.67 -5.25
CA PHE A 1 -27.66 0.54 -6.08
C PHE A 1 -28.29 -0.81 -5.73
N GLN A 2 -29.00 -0.97 -4.60
CA GLN A 2 -29.67 -2.24 -4.24
C GLN A 2 -30.54 -2.85 -5.37
N PRO A 3 -31.38 -2.07 -6.09
CA PRO A 3 -32.20 -2.64 -7.16
C PRO A 3 -31.39 -3.29 -8.31
N VAL A 4 -30.17 -2.80 -8.56
CA VAL A 4 -29.28 -3.36 -9.60
C VAL A 4 -28.67 -4.68 -9.13
N ILE A 5 -28.27 -4.78 -7.86
CA ILE A 5 -27.76 -6.02 -7.28
C ILE A 5 -28.86 -7.09 -7.31
N ASP A 6 -30.07 -6.74 -6.88
CA ASP A 6 -31.21 -7.66 -6.88
C ASP A 6 -31.53 -8.13 -8.31
N ALA A 7 -31.42 -7.24 -9.31
CA ALA A 7 -31.60 -7.60 -10.71
C ALA A 7 -30.50 -8.56 -11.23
N ILE A 8 -29.23 -8.34 -10.84
CA ILE A 8 -28.13 -9.25 -11.18
C ILE A 8 -28.33 -10.62 -10.54
N ILE A 9 -28.76 -10.67 -9.27
CA ILE A 9 -29.06 -11.94 -8.57
C ILE A 9 -30.19 -12.67 -9.28
N LYS A 10 -31.31 -11.98 -9.58
CA LYS A 10 -32.42 -12.57 -10.35
C LYS A 10 -31.98 -13.11 -11.71
N LEU A 11 -31.07 -12.41 -12.40
CA LEU A 11 -30.52 -12.89 -13.66
C LEU A 11 -29.61 -14.12 -13.44
N ALA A 12 -28.80 -14.12 -12.39
CA ALA A 12 -27.93 -15.23 -12.04
C ALA A 12 -28.74 -16.49 -11.67
N GLU A 13 -29.87 -16.34 -10.97
CA GLU A 13 -30.78 -17.46 -10.63
C GLU A 13 -31.29 -18.22 -11.86
N VAL A 14 -31.47 -17.53 -13.00
CA VAL A 14 -31.99 -18.15 -14.22
C VAL A 14 -30.92 -18.48 -15.26
N ALA A 15 -29.74 -17.84 -15.20
CA ALA A 15 -28.75 -17.89 -16.28
C ALA A 15 -27.28 -17.95 -15.83
N ALA A 16 -26.99 -18.11 -14.53
CA ALA A 16 -25.61 -18.31 -14.10
C ALA A 16 -25.06 -19.64 -14.62
N LYS A 17 -23.75 -19.63 -14.92
CA LYS A 17 -22.99 -20.87 -15.09
C LYS A 17 -22.75 -21.51 -13.72
N ASP A 18 -22.49 -22.82 -13.73
CA ASP A 18 -22.13 -23.53 -12.50
C ASP A 18 -20.95 -22.84 -11.78
N PRO A 19 -21.04 -22.66 -10.45
CA PRO A 19 -19.93 -22.17 -9.67
C PRO A 19 -18.71 -23.07 -9.86
N ARG A 20 -17.53 -22.45 -9.92
CA ARG A 20 -16.28 -23.22 -9.95
C ARG A 20 -16.10 -23.90 -8.60
N ASP A 21 -15.78 -25.19 -8.62
CA ASP A 21 -15.34 -25.89 -7.42
C ASP A 21 -14.01 -25.28 -6.96
N PHE A 22 -14.02 -24.70 -5.77
CA PHE A 22 -12.90 -24.00 -5.19
C PHE A 22 -12.99 -24.11 -3.68
N THR A 23 -11.97 -24.72 -3.07
CA THR A 23 -11.80 -24.74 -1.63
C THR A 23 -10.72 -23.73 -1.25
N ALA A 24 -11.08 -22.73 -0.45
CA ALA A 24 -10.12 -21.76 0.04
C ALA A 24 -9.09 -22.46 0.94
N PRO A 25 -7.78 -22.15 0.81
CA PRO A 25 -6.77 -22.76 1.64
C PRO A 25 -6.96 -22.34 3.11
N ASN A 26 -6.80 -23.29 4.02
CA ASN A 26 -6.87 -23.05 5.45
C ASN A 26 -5.46 -23.07 6.07
N TYR A 27 -5.00 -21.91 6.54
CA TYR A 27 -3.67 -21.75 7.14
C TYR A 27 -3.68 -21.59 8.66
N SER A 28 -4.81 -21.82 9.34
CA SER A 28 -4.96 -21.60 10.79
C SER A 28 -3.91 -22.34 11.64
N ALA A 29 -3.55 -23.57 11.29
CA ALA A 29 -2.52 -24.34 11.99
C ALA A 29 -1.12 -23.72 11.83
N LEU A 30 -0.76 -23.32 10.61
CA LEU A 30 0.51 -22.64 10.31
C LEU A 30 0.58 -21.28 11.02
N GLU A 31 -0.52 -20.52 11.01
CA GLU A 31 -0.61 -19.24 11.70
C GLU A 31 -0.38 -19.42 13.21
N ALA A 32 -1.04 -20.39 13.85
CA ALA A 32 -0.89 -20.65 15.28
C ALA A 32 0.53 -21.11 15.65
N GLU A 33 1.15 -21.94 14.81
CA GLU A 33 2.54 -22.39 14.98
C GLU A 33 3.52 -21.22 14.84
N MET A 34 3.38 -20.42 13.79
CA MET A 34 4.24 -19.26 13.52
C MET A 34 4.09 -18.18 14.59
N LEU A 35 2.88 -17.92 15.07
CA LEU A 35 2.63 -16.93 16.13
C LEU A 35 3.41 -17.29 17.42
N LYS A 36 3.43 -18.57 17.81
CA LYS A 36 4.21 -19.03 18.98
C LYS A 36 5.71 -18.75 18.85
N ILE A 37 6.24 -18.72 17.63
CA ILE A 37 7.67 -18.55 17.37
C ILE A 37 8.07 -17.06 17.36
N VAL A 38 7.22 -16.20 16.79
CA VAL A 38 7.64 -14.82 16.46
C VAL A 38 6.76 -13.69 17.00
N GLU A 39 5.66 -13.96 17.71
CA GLU A 39 4.76 -12.90 18.17
C GLU A 39 5.49 -11.80 18.97
N GLY A 40 6.28 -12.19 19.97
CA GLY A 40 6.99 -11.24 20.82
C GLY A 40 7.95 -10.35 20.04
N GLU A 41 8.83 -10.97 19.25
CA GLU A 41 9.81 -10.26 18.41
C GLU A 41 9.12 -9.36 17.37
N LEU A 42 8.01 -9.82 16.79
CA LEU A 42 7.26 -9.04 15.80
C LEU A 42 6.57 -7.84 16.47
N ARG A 43 6.01 -8.01 17.67
CA ARG A 43 5.45 -6.91 18.46
C ARG A 43 6.51 -5.88 18.79
N ASP A 44 7.71 -6.31 19.19
CA ASP A 44 8.82 -5.41 19.50
C ASP A 44 9.35 -4.69 18.26
N ALA A 45 9.47 -5.39 17.13
CA ALA A 45 9.83 -4.76 15.85
C ALA A 45 8.87 -3.63 15.48
N TYR A 46 7.57 -3.81 15.69
CA TYR A 46 6.55 -2.78 15.40
C TYR A 46 6.49 -1.63 16.41
N LYS A 47 7.19 -1.71 17.56
CA LYS A 47 7.40 -0.57 18.47
C LYS A 47 8.48 0.40 17.95
N ILE A 48 9.32 -0.02 17.00
CA ILE A 48 10.33 0.83 16.39
C ILE A 48 9.64 1.87 15.51
N THR A 49 9.78 3.15 15.89
CA THR A 49 9.11 4.27 15.20
C THR A 49 9.76 4.62 13.87
N ASP A 50 11.10 4.55 13.80
CA ASP A 50 11.87 4.78 12.59
C ASP A 50 11.57 3.72 11.52
N LYS A 51 11.24 4.18 10.31
CA LYS A 51 10.78 3.31 9.23
C LYS A 51 11.85 2.32 8.76
N GLN A 52 13.09 2.78 8.55
CA GLN A 52 14.16 1.92 8.01
C GLN A 52 14.60 0.88 9.04
N LYS A 53 14.75 1.28 10.30
CA LYS A 53 15.09 0.36 11.40
C LYS A 53 13.99 -0.67 11.62
N ARG A 54 12.72 -0.25 11.54
CA ARG A 54 11.57 -1.17 11.63
C ARG A 54 11.59 -2.19 10.50
N TYR A 55 11.86 -1.78 9.27
CA TYR A 55 11.94 -2.70 8.13
C TYR A 55 13.03 -3.75 8.35
N ALA A 56 14.23 -3.32 8.75
CA ALA A 56 15.32 -4.24 9.06
C ALA A 56 14.96 -5.25 10.16
N ALA A 57 14.29 -4.80 11.24
CA ALA A 57 13.84 -5.68 12.31
C ALA A 57 12.79 -6.70 11.84
N VAL A 58 11.80 -6.26 11.04
CA VAL A 58 10.78 -7.16 10.48
C VAL A 58 11.40 -8.17 9.51
N ASP A 59 12.39 -7.76 8.71
CA ASP A 59 13.10 -8.65 7.79
C ASP A 59 13.93 -9.71 8.54
N ALA A 60 14.54 -9.34 9.69
CA ALA A 60 15.21 -10.30 10.56
C ALA A 60 14.23 -11.34 11.12
N VAL A 61 13.05 -10.91 11.58
CA VAL A 61 11.99 -11.83 12.03
C VAL A 61 11.53 -12.73 10.88
N LYS A 62 11.35 -12.18 9.68
CA LYS A 62 10.98 -12.95 8.48
C LYS A 62 12.02 -14.01 8.13
N ALA A 63 13.31 -13.70 8.25
CA ALA A 63 14.39 -14.66 8.02
C ALA A 63 14.34 -15.80 9.04
N LYS A 64 14.06 -15.49 10.31
CA LYS A 64 13.87 -16.49 11.38
C LYS A 64 12.69 -17.41 11.09
N VAL A 65 11.55 -16.87 10.63
CA VAL A 65 10.40 -17.70 10.20
C VAL A 65 10.80 -18.63 9.07
N LYS A 66 11.46 -18.12 8.03
CA LYS A 66 11.89 -18.96 6.91
C LYS A 66 12.83 -20.09 7.35
N ALA A 67 13.73 -19.82 8.29
CA ALA A 67 14.63 -20.83 8.83
C ALA A 67 13.88 -21.87 9.69
N ALA A 68 12.90 -21.45 10.49
CA ALA A 68 12.14 -22.34 11.36
C ALA A 68 11.24 -23.33 10.61
N PHE A 69 10.78 -22.95 9.41
CA PHE A 69 9.95 -23.80 8.54
C PHE A 69 10.72 -24.38 7.34
N ALA A 70 12.04 -24.27 7.33
CA ALA A 70 12.86 -24.95 6.34
C ALA A 70 12.82 -26.47 6.58
N PRO A 71 12.70 -27.30 5.53
CA PRO A 71 12.74 -28.75 5.69
C PRO A 71 14.11 -29.21 6.22
N ALA A 72 14.14 -30.32 6.96
CA ALA A 72 15.38 -31.01 7.26
C ALA A 72 16.01 -31.55 5.95
N GLU A 73 17.32 -31.76 5.95
CA GLU A 73 18.04 -32.24 4.77
C GLU A 73 17.47 -33.59 4.30
N GLY A 74 16.85 -33.60 3.12
CA GLY A 74 16.21 -34.78 2.53
C GLY A 74 14.70 -34.94 2.77
N GLU A 75 14.04 -34.02 3.47
CA GLU A 75 12.59 -34.04 3.69
C GLU A 75 11.81 -33.09 2.77
N GLU A 76 10.56 -33.44 2.47
CA GLU A 76 9.64 -32.52 1.78
C GLU A 76 9.17 -31.40 2.73
N ALA A 77 9.12 -30.18 2.23
CA ALA A 77 8.66 -29.04 3.02
C ALA A 77 7.16 -29.16 3.32
N LYS A 78 6.81 -29.15 4.62
CA LYS A 78 5.42 -29.14 5.11
C LYS A 78 4.59 -27.97 4.53
N TYR A 79 5.24 -26.84 4.25
CA TYR A 79 4.63 -25.64 3.68
C TYR A 79 5.53 -25.03 2.60
N THR A 80 4.93 -24.41 1.57
CA THR A 80 5.70 -23.70 0.56
C THR A 80 6.17 -22.33 1.06
N SER A 81 7.21 -21.78 0.42
CA SER A 81 7.70 -20.43 0.75
C SER A 81 6.64 -19.34 0.56
N GLU A 82 5.74 -19.51 -0.41
CA GLU A 82 4.61 -18.61 -0.66
C GLU A 82 3.56 -18.68 0.46
N GLN A 83 3.24 -19.88 0.95
CA GLN A 83 2.32 -20.07 2.07
C GLN A 83 2.87 -19.42 3.33
N ILE A 84 4.13 -19.68 3.66
CA ILE A 84 4.83 -19.07 4.80
C ILE A 84 4.84 -17.54 4.67
N GLY A 85 5.17 -17.02 3.49
CA GLY A 85 5.19 -15.59 3.21
C GLY A 85 3.81 -14.93 3.35
N THR A 86 2.75 -15.61 2.91
CA THR A 86 1.36 -15.16 3.00
C THR A 86 0.92 -15.07 4.46
N VAL A 87 1.10 -16.15 5.22
CA VAL A 87 0.75 -16.18 6.65
C VAL A 87 1.56 -15.16 7.46
N PHE A 88 2.86 -15.02 7.18
CA PHE A 88 3.69 -14.02 7.85
C PHE A 88 3.20 -12.59 7.59
N LYS A 89 2.69 -12.30 6.38
CA LYS A 89 2.09 -11.00 6.05
C LYS A 89 0.77 -10.78 6.81
N GLU A 90 -0.04 -11.82 6.96
CA GLU A 90 -1.28 -11.76 7.76
C GLU A 90 -0.98 -11.53 9.24
N LEU A 91 0.03 -12.21 9.79
CA LEU A 91 0.48 -12.01 11.16
C LEU A 91 0.98 -10.58 11.42
N GLN A 92 1.75 -10.00 10.49
CA GLN A 92 2.14 -8.59 10.58
C GLN A 92 0.92 -7.67 10.73
N ALA A 93 -0.09 -7.85 9.88
CA ALA A 93 -1.32 -7.07 9.95
C ALA A 93 -2.09 -7.30 11.26
N LYS A 94 -2.13 -8.55 11.75
CA LYS A 94 -2.77 -8.94 13.01
C LYS A 94 -2.09 -8.28 14.21
N VAL A 95 -0.77 -8.38 14.30
CA VAL A 95 0.04 -7.80 15.38
C VAL A 95 -0.09 -6.28 15.43
N VAL A 96 -0.03 -5.60 14.28
CA VAL A 96 -0.23 -4.14 14.23
C VAL A 96 -1.62 -3.75 14.73
N ARG A 97 -2.67 -4.49 14.33
CA ARG A 97 -4.03 -4.25 14.81
C ARG A 97 -4.16 -4.47 16.32
N TRP A 98 -3.61 -5.57 16.83
CA TRP A 98 -3.60 -5.85 18.27
C TRP A 98 -2.88 -4.75 19.04
N ASN A 99 -1.67 -4.37 18.65
CA ASN A 99 -0.95 -3.28 19.30
C ASN A 99 -1.77 -1.98 19.35
N ILE A 100 -2.47 -1.64 18.26
CA ILE A 100 -3.33 -0.45 18.21
C ILE A 100 -4.52 -0.57 19.18
N LEU A 101 -5.17 -1.74 19.23
CA LEU A 101 -6.32 -1.98 20.12
C LEU A 101 -5.89 -2.04 21.60
N ASP A 102 -4.76 -2.68 21.89
CA ASP A 102 -4.24 -2.91 23.23
C ASP A 102 -3.68 -1.61 23.85
N THR A 103 -3.02 -0.77 23.04
CA THR A 103 -2.26 0.40 23.54
C THR A 103 -2.88 1.74 23.16
N GLY A 104 -3.78 1.78 22.17
CA GLY A 104 -4.27 3.02 21.57
C GLY A 104 -3.21 3.78 20.75
N SER A 105 -2.01 3.21 20.58
CA SER A 105 -0.89 3.83 19.87
C SER A 105 -0.64 3.16 18.52
N ARG A 106 -0.29 3.98 17.53
CA ARG A 106 0.13 3.55 16.19
C ARG A 106 1.62 3.19 16.22
N ILE A 107 2.07 2.56 15.13
CA ILE A 107 3.46 2.12 14.91
C ILE A 107 4.52 3.23 15.01
N ASP A 108 4.11 4.49 14.83
CA ASP A 108 4.98 5.66 14.94
C ASP A 108 4.81 6.40 16.28
N GLY A 109 4.17 5.77 17.26
CA GLY A 109 4.00 6.28 18.62
C GLY A 109 2.88 7.31 18.80
N ARG A 110 2.15 7.66 17.73
CA ARG A 110 1.02 8.60 17.81
C ARG A 110 -0.24 7.90 18.29
N ASP A 111 -1.11 8.67 18.93
CA ASP A 111 -2.50 8.25 19.15
C ASP A 111 -3.31 8.17 17.84
N LEU A 112 -4.58 7.79 17.95
CA LEU A 112 -5.47 7.56 16.81
C LEU A 112 -5.96 8.85 16.11
N LYS A 113 -5.76 10.01 16.72
CA LYS A 113 -6.27 11.32 16.27
C LYS A 113 -5.15 12.26 15.82
N THR A 114 -3.98 12.16 16.43
CA THR A 114 -2.84 13.05 16.18
C THR A 114 -2.33 12.89 14.76
N VAL A 115 -2.24 13.99 14.02
CA VAL A 115 -1.66 14.06 12.67
C VAL A 115 -0.14 14.20 12.78
N ARG A 116 0.61 13.64 11.81
CA ARG A 116 2.07 13.82 11.74
C ARG A 116 2.42 15.31 11.55
N LYS A 117 3.61 15.70 12.00
CA LYS A 117 4.15 17.05 11.83
C LYS A 117 4.05 17.53 10.38
N ILE A 118 3.57 18.75 10.19
CA ILE A 118 3.44 19.40 8.87
C ILE A 118 4.46 20.53 8.79
N VAL A 119 5.10 20.65 7.64
CA VAL A 119 5.93 21.79 7.23
C VAL A 119 5.48 22.19 5.83
N SER A 120 5.19 23.48 5.65
CA SER A 120 4.71 24.03 4.38
C SER A 120 5.55 25.23 4.00
N GLU A 121 6.12 25.19 2.81
CA GLU A 121 6.94 26.26 2.25
C GLU A 121 6.42 26.63 0.86
N VAL A 122 6.47 27.92 0.52
CA VAL A 122 6.03 28.46 -0.77
C VAL A 122 7.15 29.27 -1.41
N GLY A 123 7.18 29.33 -2.75
CA GLY A 123 8.22 30.07 -3.49
C GLY A 123 9.61 29.42 -3.43
N VAL A 124 9.67 28.10 -3.23
CA VAL A 124 10.94 27.33 -3.10
C VAL A 124 11.76 27.28 -4.39
N LEU A 125 11.10 27.45 -5.56
CA LEU A 125 11.76 27.56 -6.86
C LEU A 125 11.62 28.99 -7.41
N PRO A 126 12.73 29.67 -7.78
CA PRO A 126 12.73 31.10 -8.04
C PRO A 126 12.14 31.51 -9.41
N ARG A 127 11.93 30.57 -10.33
CA ARG A 127 11.54 30.87 -11.74
C ARG A 127 10.22 30.25 -12.17
N THR A 128 9.55 29.50 -11.30
CA THR A 128 8.21 28.95 -11.56
C THR A 128 7.14 30.00 -11.31
N HIS A 129 5.99 29.94 -11.99
CA HIS A 129 4.86 30.82 -11.66
C HIS A 129 4.39 30.65 -10.22
N GLY A 130 4.37 29.40 -9.73
CA GLY A 130 4.21 29.09 -8.31
C GLY A 130 4.92 27.79 -7.95
N SER A 131 5.45 27.71 -6.73
CA SER A 131 6.05 26.48 -6.20
C SER A 131 5.74 26.33 -4.72
N ALA A 132 5.57 25.08 -4.28
CA ALA A 132 5.35 24.74 -2.89
C ALA A 132 6.06 23.43 -2.54
N LEU A 133 6.65 23.37 -1.34
CA LEU A 133 7.15 22.15 -0.73
C LEU A 133 6.29 21.83 0.49
N PHE A 134 5.48 20.79 0.38
CA PHE A 134 4.62 20.32 1.46
C PHE A 134 5.16 19.01 2.03
N THR A 135 5.43 19.00 3.34
CA THR A 135 5.92 17.81 4.05
C THR A 135 4.99 17.47 5.20
N ARG A 136 4.54 16.22 5.27
CA ARG A 136 3.76 15.67 6.38
C ARG A 136 4.40 14.37 6.88
N GLY A 137 5.16 14.46 7.96
CA GLY A 137 6.01 13.36 8.44
C GLY A 137 7.00 12.93 7.37
N GLU A 138 7.00 11.65 7.00
CA GLU A 138 7.88 11.06 5.96
C GLU A 138 7.28 11.15 4.54
N THR A 139 6.21 11.92 4.33
CA THR A 139 5.63 12.13 3.00
C THR A 139 5.84 13.58 2.57
N GLN A 140 6.54 13.79 1.46
CA GLN A 140 6.84 15.11 0.92
C GLN A 140 6.39 15.19 -0.54
N ALA A 141 5.87 16.35 -0.94
CA ALA A 141 5.52 16.67 -2.30
C ALA A 141 6.07 18.05 -2.68
N LEU A 142 6.82 18.11 -3.78
CA LEU A 142 7.17 19.34 -4.47
C LEU A 142 6.13 19.58 -5.57
N VAL A 143 5.38 20.67 -5.44
CA VAL A 143 4.30 21.02 -6.38
C VAL A 143 4.66 22.32 -7.07
N VAL A 144 4.47 22.37 -8.38
CA VAL A 144 4.73 23.55 -9.22
C VAL A 144 3.45 23.88 -9.99
N ALA A 145 3.08 25.16 -9.96
CA ALA A 145 2.01 25.71 -10.77
C ALA A 145 2.59 26.44 -11.98
N THR A 146 1.95 26.25 -13.12
CA THR A 146 2.30 26.91 -14.38
C THR A 146 1.03 27.54 -14.96
N LEU A 147 1.09 28.82 -15.33
CA LEU A 147 0.04 29.51 -16.07
C LEU A 147 0.35 29.44 -17.56
N GLY A 148 -0.70 29.28 -18.37
CA GLY A 148 -0.64 29.22 -19.82
C GLY A 148 -1.77 30.00 -20.46
N THR A 149 -1.87 29.87 -21.78
CA THR A 149 -2.92 30.49 -22.61
C THR A 149 -3.92 29.45 -23.11
N GLY A 150 -4.88 29.86 -23.95
CA GLY A 150 -5.82 28.93 -24.59
C GLY A 150 -5.16 27.93 -25.55
N GLU A 151 -3.92 28.16 -25.97
CA GLU A 151 -3.13 27.21 -26.78
C GLU A 151 -2.58 26.04 -25.94
N ASP A 152 -2.48 26.22 -24.62
CA ASP A 152 -1.98 25.21 -23.68
C ASP A 152 -3.10 24.31 -23.12
N GLU A 153 -4.37 24.57 -23.47
CA GLU A 153 -5.50 23.72 -23.10
C GLU A 153 -5.37 22.33 -23.74
N GLN A 154 -5.63 21.27 -22.97
CA GLN A 154 -5.53 19.90 -23.48
C GLN A 154 -6.80 19.53 -24.25
N TYR A 155 -6.65 19.20 -25.53
CA TYR A 155 -7.73 18.58 -26.30
C TYR A 155 -7.96 17.14 -25.81
N VAL A 156 -9.18 16.85 -25.39
CA VAL A 156 -9.62 15.51 -24.99
C VAL A 156 -10.63 15.01 -26.01
N ASP A 157 -10.20 14.07 -26.83
CA ASP A 157 -11.06 13.35 -27.77
C ASP A 157 -11.77 12.20 -27.04
N SER A 158 -12.97 12.48 -26.53
CA SER A 158 -13.75 11.53 -25.73
C SER A 158 -14.87 10.87 -26.56
N LEU A 159 -15.37 9.72 -26.10
CA LEU A 159 -16.50 9.03 -26.76
C LEU A 159 -17.75 9.89 -26.90
N THR A 160 -17.96 10.85 -26.00
CA THR A 160 -19.11 11.78 -26.04
C THR A 160 -18.87 13.02 -26.89
N GLY A 161 -17.64 13.22 -27.38
CA GLY A 161 -17.22 14.37 -28.17
C GLY A 161 -15.89 14.97 -27.72
N MET A 162 -15.31 15.79 -28.58
CA MET A 162 -14.07 16.50 -28.29
C MET A 162 -14.34 17.73 -27.42
N TYR A 163 -13.55 17.90 -26.35
CA TYR A 163 -13.57 19.10 -25.51
C TYR A 163 -12.15 19.53 -25.12
N LYS A 164 -12.04 20.68 -24.45
CA LYS A 164 -10.77 21.22 -23.95
C LYS A 164 -10.75 21.24 -22.43
N GLU A 165 -9.72 20.65 -21.83
CA GLU A 165 -9.45 20.70 -20.39
C GLU A 165 -8.50 21.86 -20.08
N LYS A 166 -8.86 22.65 -19.06
CA LYS A 166 -8.11 23.87 -18.67
C LYS A 166 -7.31 23.68 -17.39
N PHE A 167 -7.65 22.66 -16.61
CA PHE A 167 -6.96 22.34 -15.38
C PHE A 167 -6.22 21.01 -15.54
N LEU A 168 -4.89 21.08 -15.46
CA LEU A 168 -4.01 19.93 -15.63
C LEU A 168 -3.34 19.60 -14.30
N LEU A 169 -3.54 18.37 -13.80
CA LEU A 169 -2.83 17.85 -12.63
C LEU A 169 -2.01 16.63 -13.03
N HIS A 170 -0.69 16.81 -13.06
CA HIS A 170 0.24 15.73 -13.36
C HIS A 170 0.90 15.25 -12.07
N TYR A 171 0.57 14.03 -11.66
CA TYR A 171 1.15 13.38 -10.49
C TYR A 171 2.27 12.42 -10.92
N ASN A 172 3.47 12.61 -10.38
CA ASN A 172 4.63 11.76 -10.63
C ASN A 172 5.09 11.10 -9.33
N PHE A 173 5.35 9.79 -9.35
CA PHE A 173 5.77 9.03 -8.17
C PHE A 173 7.09 8.27 -8.44
N PRO A 174 8.23 8.97 -8.37
CA PRO A 174 9.52 8.36 -8.69
C PRO A 174 9.93 7.31 -7.64
N PRO A 175 10.69 6.26 -8.02
CA PRO A 175 11.02 5.15 -7.13
C PRO A 175 11.92 5.55 -5.96
N TYR A 176 12.73 6.61 -6.14
CA TYR A 176 13.54 7.16 -5.04
C TYR A 176 12.68 7.70 -3.88
N SER A 177 11.41 8.06 -4.12
CA SER A 177 10.50 8.57 -3.07
C SER A 177 10.24 7.54 -1.96
N VAL A 178 10.45 6.25 -2.26
CA VAL A 178 10.35 5.15 -1.30
C VAL A 178 11.70 4.47 -1.03
N GLY A 179 12.80 4.98 -1.61
CA GLY A 179 14.14 4.42 -1.46
C GLY A 179 14.39 3.16 -2.30
N GLU A 180 13.63 2.96 -3.38
CA GLU A 180 13.76 1.80 -4.27
C GLU A 180 14.32 2.22 -5.63
N THR A 181 14.80 1.24 -6.40
CA THR A 181 15.14 1.41 -7.82
C THR A 181 13.96 1.00 -8.69
N GLY A 182 13.73 1.71 -9.79
CA GLY A 182 12.66 1.39 -10.73
C GLY A 182 12.87 2.06 -12.08
N ARG A 183 12.11 1.63 -13.08
CA ARG A 183 12.13 2.28 -14.40
C ARG A 183 11.46 3.66 -14.30
N MET A 184 12.16 4.69 -14.76
CA MET A 184 11.57 5.99 -15.03
C MET A 184 11.10 6.02 -16.48
N GLY A 185 9.83 6.34 -16.70
CA GLY A 185 9.21 6.32 -18.02
C GLY A 185 7.83 6.97 -17.99
N SER A 186 6.92 6.50 -18.85
CA SER A 186 5.55 7.01 -18.88
C SER A 186 4.80 6.74 -17.57
N PRO A 187 3.89 7.64 -17.16
CA PRO A 187 3.08 7.45 -15.95
C PRO A 187 2.26 6.15 -15.99
N GLY A 188 2.25 5.44 -14.86
CA GLY A 188 1.41 4.26 -14.67
C GLY A 188 -0.03 4.61 -14.28
N ARG A 189 -0.90 3.59 -14.24
CA ARG A 189 -2.32 3.75 -13.86
C ARG A 189 -2.52 4.40 -12.48
N ARG A 190 -1.65 4.09 -11.52
CA ARG A 190 -1.73 4.66 -10.16
C ARG A 190 -1.38 6.13 -10.14
N GLU A 191 -0.40 6.54 -10.97
CA GLU A 191 -0.01 7.94 -11.06
C GLU A 191 -1.12 8.76 -11.70
N ILE A 192 -1.73 8.24 -12.77
CA ILE A 192 -2.90 8.86 -13.42
C ILE A 192 -4.10 8.92 -12.48
N GLY A 193 -4.38 7.87 -11.70
CA GLY A 193 -5.53 7.86 -10.79
C GLY A 193 -5.35 8.66 -9.49
N HIS A 194 -4.11 9.01 -9.13
CA HIS A 194 -3.81 9.91 -8.01
C HIS A 194 -3.76 11.38 -8.43
N GLY A 195 -3.48 11.64 -9.72
CA GLY A 195 -3.56 12.97 -10.33
C GLY A 195 -5.00 13.39 -10.51
#